data_AF-A0A7W9KD79-F1
#
_entry.id   AF-A0A7W9KD79-F1
#
_cell.length_a   1.000
_cell.length_b   1.000
_cell.length_c   1.000
_cell.angle_alpha   90.00
_cell.angle_beta   90.00
_cell.angle_gamma   90.00
#
_symmetry.space_group_name_H-M   'P 1'
#
loop_
_entity.id
_entity.type
_entity.pdbx_description
1 polymer ?
#
loop_
_entity_poly.entity_id
_entity_poly.type
_entity_poly.pdbx_seq_one_letter_code
_entity_poly.pdbx_strand_id
1 'polypeptide(L)'
;MRLTLLAVVMGVVVLTTGCSALLPPQPAPCLQERSDVNGAKTMKDLADTEAADASIKAANAQLAALGVKSALTNATTERAVAVMNRADAATLTRIDQAIADANAKVAAADAAIKAAEADAAQVKGFVDTRTRQLADAQAKLDKCRQEHP
;
A
#
# COMPACT_ATOMS: atom_id res chain seq x y z
N MET A 1 28.60 -2.05 -17.38
CA MET A 1 28.38 -2.86 -16.15
C MET A 1 27.11 -2.38 -15.44
N ARG A 2 25.91 -2.76 -15.87
CA ARG A 2 24.64 -2.51 -15.15
C ARG A 2 23.59 -3.51 -15.64
N LEU A 3 23.55 -4.70 -15.04
CA LEU A 3 22.53 -5.73 -15.33
C LEU A 3 22.58 -6.81 -14.24
N THR A 4 22.40 -6.43 -12.97
CA THR A 4 22.23 -7.38 -11.86
C THR A 4 21.65 -6.66 -10.64
N LEU A 5 20.33 -6.48 -10.58
CA LEU A 5 19.59 -6.19 -9.32
C LEU A 5 18.08 -6.17 -9.61
N LEU A 6 17.56 -7.26 -10.14
CA LEU A 6 16.12 -7.52 -10.30
C LEU A 6 15.91 -9.04 -10.25
N ALA A 7 16.27 -9.63 -9.11
CA ALA A 7 16.16 -11.07 -8.92
C ALA A 7 15.99 -11.46 -7.44
N VAL A 8 15.20 -10.71 -6.65
CA VAL A 8 14.84 -11.14 -5.28
C VAL A 8 13.44 -10.67 -4.87
N VAL A 9 12.41 -10.73 -5.74
CA VAL A 9 11.00 -10.68 -5.27
C VAL A 9 10.07 -11.45 -6.23
N MET A 10 10.48 -12.63 -6.69
CA MET A 10 9.60 -13.56 -7.41
C MET A 10 9.95 -15.00 -7.02
N GLY A 11 9.76 -15.30 -5.74
CA GLY A 11 10.18 -16.58 -5.15
C GLY A 11 9.16 -17.23 -4.22
N VAL A 12 7.88 -16.82 -4.26
CA VAL A 12 6.78 -17.53 -3.56
C VAL A 12 5.51 -17.52 -4.43
N VAL A 13 5.63 -17.93 -5.70
CA VAL A 13 4.46 -18.25 -6.55
C VAL A 13 4.70 -19.60 -7.22
N VAL A 14 5.13 -20.59 -6.44
CA VAL A 14 5.07 -21.99 -6.87
C VAL A 14 4.81 -22.81 -5.60
N LEU A 15 3.57 -23.33 -5.50
CA LEU A 15 3.07 -24.44 -4.66
C LEU A 15 1.70 -24.08 -4.06
N THR A 16 0.63 -24.18 -4.86
CA THR A 16 -0.70 -24.65 -4.38
C THR A 16 -1.67 -25.01 -5.52
N THR A 17 -1.33 -24.80 -6.79
CA THR A 17 -2.07 -25.37 -7.93
C THR A 17 -1.78 -26.87 -8.06
N GLY A 18 -2.24 -27.65 -7.09
CA GLY A 18 -1.94 -29.08 -6.99
C GLY A 18 -2.52 -29.76 -5.75
N CYS A 19 -3.71 -29.34 -5.29
CA CYS A 19 -4.47 -30.10 -4.31
C CYS A 19 -5.98 -29.95 -4.52
N SER A 20 -6.44 -29.99 -5.77
CA SER A 20 -7.87 -30.13 -6.08
C SER A 20 -8.34 -31.59 -6.08
N ALA A 21 -7.48 -32.57 -5.77
CA ALA A 21 -7.78 -33.98 -5.98
C ALA A 21 -7.90 -34.85 -4.70
N LEU A 22 -7.61 -34.35 -3.50
CA LEU A 22 -7.62 -35.18 -2.28
C LEU A 22 -8.14 -34.43 -1.04
N LEU A 23 -9.11 -33.51 -1.21
CA LEU A 23 -10.01 -33.22 -0.09
C LEU A 23 -10.96 -34.41 0.02
N PRO A 24 -11.00 -35.13 1.17
CA PRO A 24 -11.95 -36.22 1.36
C PRO A 24 -13.35 -35.70 1.00
N PRO A 25 -14.19 -36.53 0.34
CA PRO A 25 -15.54 -36.14 0.00
C PRO A 25 -16.20 -35.63 1.27
N GLN A 26 -16.45 -34.31 1.31
CA GLN A 26 -17.06 -33.74 2.49
C GLN A 26 -18.48 -34.27 2.62
N PRO A 27 -18.97 -34.40 3.86
CA PRO A 27 -20.37 -34.70 4.09
C PRO A 27 -21.19 -33.72 3.25
N ALA A 28 -22.17 -34.22 2.49
CA ALA A 28 -23.14 -33.40 1.79
C ALA A 28 -23.69 -32.21 2.63
N PRO A 29 -23.93 -32.35 3.97
CA PRO A 29 -24.37 -31.21 4.78
C PRO A 29 -23.36 -30.07 4.88
N CYS A 30 -22.05 -30.29 4.67
CA CYS A 30 -21.01 -29.26 4.81
C CYS A 30 -20.64 -28.54 3.49
N LEU A 31 -21.35 -28.85 2.39
CA LEU A 31 -21.09 -28.24 1.08
C LEU A 31 -21.41 -26.74 1.06
N GLN A 32 -22.43 -26.31 1.82
CA GLN A 32 -22.81 -24.90 1.91
C GLN A 32 -21.73 -24.09 2.63
N GLU A 33 -21.24 -24.57 3.76
CA GLU A 33 -20.19 -23.94 4.57
C GLU A 33 -18.88 -23.84 3.78
N ARG A 34 -18.58 -24.86 2.95
CA ARG A 34 -17.45 -24.78 2.02
C ARG A 34 -17.64 -23.71 0.96
N SER A 35 -18.86 -23.55 0.43
CA SER A 35 -19.20 -22.48 -0.50
C SER A 35 -19.02 -21.11 0.16
N ASP A 36 -19.49 -20.96 1.40
CA ASP A 36 -19.35 -19.74 2.18
C ASP A 36 -17.87 -19.39 2.47
N VAL A 37 -17.03 -20.40 2.78
CA VAL A 37 -15.57 -20.21 2.91
C VAL A 37 -14.95 -19.73 1.60
N ASN A 38 -15.34 -20.33 0.46
CA ASN A 38 -14.83 -19.90 -0.85
C ASN A 38 -15.23 -18.44 -1.14
N GLY A 39 -16.48 -18.07 -0.86
CA GLY A 39 -16.95 -16.69 -1.01
C GLY A 39 -16.26 -15.71 -0.05
N ALA A 40 -16.03 -16.10 1.20
CA ALA A 40 -15.30 -15.28 2.15
C ALA A 40 -13.83 -15.11 1.74
N LYS A 41 -13.22 -16.15 1.15
CA LYS A 41 -11.85 -16.10 0.64
C LYS A 41 -11.72 -15.14 -0.54
N THR A 42 -12.60 -15.20 -1.53
CA THR A 42 -12.56 -14.27 -2.67
C THR A 42 -12.75 -12.82 -2.23
N MET A 43 -13.62 -12.58 -1.25
CA MET A 43 -13.80 -11.23 -0.67
C MET A 43 -12.58 -10.78 0.14
N LYS A 44 -11.88 -11.69 0.80
CA LYS A 44 -10.60 -11.38 1.45
C LYS A 44 -9.52 -11.04 0.43
N ASP A 45 -9.38 -11.82 -0.63
CA ASP A 45 -8.38 -11.59 -1.68
C ASP A 45 -8.58 -10.20 -2.34
N LEU A 46 -9.84 -9.79 -2.52
CA LEU A 46 -10.17 -8.43 -2.97
C LEU A 46 -9.75 -7.36 -1.95
N ALA A 47 -10.05 -7.55 -0.66
CA ALA A 47 -9.64 -6.62 0.39
C ALA A 47 -8.12 -6.49 0.51
N ASP A 48 -7.39 -7.61 0.40
CA ASP A 48 -5.93 -7.61 0.43
C ASP A 48 -5.35 -6.88 -0.81
N THR A 49 -6.02 -6.96 -1.96
CA THR A 49 -5.67 -6.18 -3.16
C THR A 49 -5.89 -4.67 -2.96
N GLU A 50 -7.02 -4.28 -2.39
CA GLU A 50 -7.29 -2.87 -2.05
C GLU A 50 -6.27 -2.32 -1.04
N ALA A 51 -5.83 -3.14 -0.08
CA ALA A 51 -4.80 -2.76 0.88
C ALA A 51 -3.43 -2.53 0.21
N ALA A 52 -3.08 -3.34 -0.77
CA ALA A 52 -1.88 -3.13 -1.56
C ALA A 52 -1.97 -1.82 -2.37
N ASP A 53 -3.10 -1.54 -3.02
CA ASP A 53 -3.32 -0.30 -3.77
C ASP A 53 -3.24 0.94 -2.86
N ALA A 54 -3.90 0.91 -1.70
CA ALA A 54 -3.83 1.99 -0.73
C ALA A 54 -2.40 2.24 -0.23
N SER A 55 -1.64 1.16 -0.01
CA SER A 55 -0.22 1.25 0.38
C SER A 55 0.64 1.88 -0.71
N ILE A 56 0.40 1.53 -1.98
CA ILE A 56 1.08 2.11 -3.14
C ILE A 56 0.75 3.61 -3.27
N LYS A 57 -0.52 3.99 -3.11
CA LYS A 57 -0.95 5.40 -3.11
C LYS A 57 -0.26 6.21 -2.01
N ALA A 58 -0.20 5.68 -0.79
CA ALA A 58 0.50 6.31 0.32
C ALA A 58 2.01 6.46 0.04
N ALA A 59 2.66 5.41 -0.47
CA ALA A 59 4.07 5.47 -0.85
C ALA A 59 4.35 6.50 -1.95
N ASN A 60 3.49 6.58 -2.98
CA ASN A 60 3.60 7.56 -4.04
C ASN A 60 3.41 9.00 -3.54
N ALA A 61 2.46 9.23 -2.63
CA ALA A 61 2.25 10.54 -2.00
C ALA A 61 3.49 10.96 -1.18
N GLN A 62 4.08 10.05 -0.42
CA GLN A 62 5.32 10.29 0.33
C GLN A 62 6.50 10.58 -0.60
N LEU A 63 6.65 9.83 -1.70
CA LEU A 63 7.71 10.05 -2.67
C LEU A 63 7.59 11.42 -3.35
N ALA A 64 6.38 11.82 -3.73
CA ALA A 64 6.11 13.14 -4.28
C ALA A 64 6.45 14.25 -3.27
N ALA A 65 6.06 14.08 -2.01
CA ALA A 65 6.41 15.03 -0.94
C ALA A 65 7.91 15.12 -0.69
N LEU A 66 8.63 13.99 -0.74
CA LEU A 66 10.09 13.97 -0.63
C LEU A 66 10.75 14.76 -1.77
N GLY A 67 10.23 14.63 -3.00
CA GLY A 67 10.68 15.43 -4.14
C GLY A 67 10.53 16.94 -3.90
N VAL A 68 9.39 17.37 -3.38
CA VAL A 68 9.13 18.78 -3.04
C VAL A 68 10.06 19.26 -1.91
N LYS A 69 10.20 18.49 -0.83
CA LYS A 69 11.06 18.84 0.31
C LYS A 69 12.54 18.88 -0.09
N SER A 70 12.97 18.00 -0.99
CA SER A 70 14.30 18.02 -1.60
C SER A 70 14.53 19.28 -2.42
N ALA A 71 13.57 19.68 -3.28
CA ALA A 71 13.66 20.92 -4.03
C ALA A 71 13.77 22.16 -3.13
N LEU A 72 12.97 22.21 -2.05
CA LEU A 72 13.05 23.28 -1.05
C LEU A 72 14.43 23.32 -0.37
N THR A 73 14.96 22.17 0.02
CA THR A 73 16.27 22.04 0.67
C THR A 73 17.39 22.51 -0.27
N ASN A 74 17.32 22.12 -1.54
CA ASN A 74 18.28 22.52 -2.56
C ASN A 74 18.23 24.03 -2.81
N ALA A 75 17.04 24.62 -2.97
CA ALA A 75 16.89 26.07 -3.15
C ALA A 75 17.37 26.86 -1.93
N THR A 76 17.12 26.35 -0.73
CA THR A 76 17.61 26.97 0.53
C THR A 76 19.13 26.90 0.63
N THR A 77 19.73 25.79 0.20
CA THR A 77 21.19 25.63 0.15
C THR A 77 21.80 26.54 -0.91
N GLU A 78 21.21 26.61 -2.10
CA GLU A 78 21.62 27.54 -3.16
C GLU A 78 21.60 28.98 -2.67
N ARG A 79 20.56 29.36 -1.90
CA ARG A 79 20.48 30.68 -1.29
C ARG A 79 21.64 30.97 -0.34
N ALA A 80 21.94 30.02 0.56
CA ALA A 80 23.04 30.18 1.51
C ALA A 80 24.38 30.34 0.78
N VAL A 81 24.64 29.52 -0.24
CA VAL A 81 25.85 29.60 -1.08
C VAL A 81 25.90 30.93 -1.84
N ALA A 82 24.79 31.38 -2.43
CA ALA A 82 24.70 32.64 -3.14
C ALA A 82 25.03 33.83 -2.22
N VAL A 83 24.53 33.83 -0.98
CA VAL A 83 24.85 34.85 0.02
C VAL A 83 26.33 34.82 0.39
N MET A 84 26.91 33.64 0.64
CA MET A 84 28.34 33.50 0.93
C MET A 84 29.23 34.03 -0.19
N ASN A 85 28.80 33.84 -1.44
CA ASN A 85 29.52 34.32 -2.64
C ASN A 85 29.17 35.77 -3.02
N ARG A 86 28.39 36.49 -2.21
CA ARG A 86 27.94 37.87 -2.48
C ARG A 86 27.26 38.01 -3.85
N ALA A 87 26.39 37.05 -4.17
CA ALA A 87 25.57 37.10 -5.37
C ALA A 87 24.74 38.40 -5.42
N ASP A 88 24.44 38.86 -6.64
CA ASP A 88 23.64 40.05 -6.86
C ASP A 88 22.17 39.86 -6.42
N ALA A 89 21.46 40.98 -6.31
CA ALA A 89 20.06 41.00 -5.89
C ALA A 89 19.14 40.23 -6.85
N ALA A 90 19.44 40.22 -8.15
CA ALA A 90 18.64 39.50 -9.14
C ALA A 90 18.71 37.98 -8.92
N THR A 91 19.91 37.47 -8.64
CA THR A 91 20.17 36.07 -8.31
C THR A 91 19.45 35.67 -7.02
N LEU A 92 19.57 36.47 -5.97
CA LEU A 92 18.90 36.21 -4.69
C LEU A 92 17.37 36.20 -4.85
N THR A 93 16.81 37.16 -5.60
CA THR A 93 15.37 37.24 -5.85
C THR A 93 14.85 35.99 -6.58
N ARG A 94 15.57 35.50 -7.59
CA ARG A 94 15.21 34.26 -8.30
C ARG A 94 15.22 33.05 -7.38
N ILE A 95 16.21 32.94 -6.49
CA ILE A 95 16.30 31.82 -5.54
C ILE A 95 15.17 31.91 -4.50
N ASP A 96 14.90 33.10 -3.99
CA ASP A 96 13.80 33.34 -3.04
C ASP A 96 12.43 32.99 -3.66
N GLN A 97 12.24 33.29 -4.95
CA GLN A 97 11.06 32.86 -5.70
C GLN A 97 10.96 31.33 -5.77
N ALA A 98 12.06 30.62 -6.06
CA ALA A 98 12.07 29.16 -6.09
C ALA A 98 11.77 28.54 -4.72
N ILE A 99 12.25 29.14 -3.62
CA ILE A 99 11.91 28.75 -2.25
C ILE A 99 10.41 28.95 -1.98
N ALA A 100 9.86 30.11 -2.36
CA ALA A 100 8.44 30.40 -2.20
C ALA A 100 7.57 29.40 -2.97
N ASP A 101 7.91 29.11 -4.23
CA ASP A 101 7.20 28.16 -5.08
C ASP A 101 7.29 26.72 -4.52
N ALA A 102 8.45 26.32 -4.00
CA ALA A 102 8.62 25.02 -3.36
C ALA A 102 7.80 24.92 -2.06
N ASN A 103 7.81 25.96 -1.22
CA ASN A 103 7.01 26.03 0.00
C ASN A 103 5.51 25.94 -0.29
N ALA A 104 5.02 26.61 -1.33
CA ALA A 104 3.61 26.50 -1.75
C ALA A 104 3.23 25.05 -2.10
N LYS A 105 4.15 24.29 -2.70
CA LYS A 105 3.94 22.87 -3.04
C LYS A 105 4.02 21.94 -1.83
N VAL A 106 4.72 22.33 -0.75
CA VAL A 106 4.81 21.51 0.48
C VAL A 106 3.43 21.30 1.10
N ALA A 107 2.60 22.36 1.18
CA ALA A 107 1.26 22.25 1.74
C ALA A 107 0.36 21.28 0.96
N ALA A 108 0.43 21.31 -0.38
CA ALA A 108 -0.30 20.37 -1.23
C ALA A 108 0.21 18.93 -1.08
N ALA A 109 1.52 18.75 -0.96
CA ALA A 109 2.13 17.44 -0.75
C ALA A 109 1.76 16.83 0.62
N ASP A 110 1.79 17.62 1.68
CA ASP A 110 1.38 17.16 3.02
C ASP A 110 -0.13 16.84 3.07
N ALA A 111 -0.96 17.59 2.34
CA ALA A 111 -2.39 17.27 2.18
C ALA A 111 -2.61 15.95 1.44
N ALA A 112 -1.82 15.67 0.39
CA ALA A 112 -1.89 14.41 -0.36
C ALA A 112 -1.47 13.21 0.50
N ILE A 113 -0.45 13.37 1.37
CA ILE A 113 -0.07 12.33 2.35
C ILE A 113 -1.24 12.03 3.29
N LYS A 114 -1.84 13.06 3.89
CA LYS A 114 -2.97 12.89 4.82
C LYS A 114 -4.17 12.22 4.16
N ALA A 115 -4.47 12.57 2.90
CA ALA A 115 -5.53 11.92 2.14
C ALA A 115 -5.23 10.42 1.94
N ALA A 116 -4.00 10.08 1.55
CA ALA A 116 -3.60 8.69 1.37
C ALA A 116 -3.59 7.88 2.68
N GLU A 117 -3.22 8.50 3.81
CA GLU A 117 -3.32 7.89 5.14
C GLU A 117 -4.77 7.64 5.56
N ALA A 118 -5.68 8.57 5.24
CA ALA A 118 -7.11 8.40 5.49
C ALA A 118 -7.71 7.25 4.67
N ASP A 119 -7.37 7.15 3.38
CA ASP A 119 -7.78 6.04 2.51
C ASP A 119 -7.25 4.70 3.06
N ALA A 120 -5.98 4.64 3.45
CA ALA A 120 -5.39 3.44 4.04
C ALA A 120 -6.09 3.00 5.34
N ALA A 121 -6.54 3.95 6.17
CA ALA A 121 -7.30 3.65 7.38
C ALA A 121 -8.68 3.03 7.07
N GLN A 122 -9.38 3.53 6.05
CA GLN A 122 -10.66 2.95 5.61
C GLN A 122 -10.48 1.53 5.10
N VAL A 123 -9.47 1.31 4.25
CA VAL A 123 -9.16 -0.01 3.68
C VAL A 123 -8.75 -1.00 4.77
N LYS A 124 -8.01 -0.56 5.79
CA LYS A 124 -7.70 -1.39 6.95
C LYS A 124 -8.96 -1.92 7.65
N GLY A 125 -9.97 -1.07 7.86
CA GLY A 125 -11.25 -1.48 8.43
C GLY A 125 -11.98 -2.52 7.57
N PHE A 126 -11.90 -2.38 6.25
CA PHE A 126 -12.44 -3.36 5.30
C PHE A 126 -11.72 -4.71 5.39
N VAL A 127 -10.38 -4.72 5.37
CA VAL A 127 -9.55 -5.93 5.51
C VAL A 127 -9.81 -6.64 6.85
N ASP A 128 -9.86 -5.89 7.95
CA ASP A 128 -10.14 -6.44 9.28
C ASP A 128 -11.51 -7.14 9.30
N THR A 129 -12.51 -6.54 8.66
CA THR A 129 -13.85 -7.12 8.54
C THR A 129 -13.85 -8.40 7.71
N ARG A 130 -13.20 -8.42 6.54
CA ARG A 130 -13.12 -9.61 5.68
C ARG A 130 -12.31 -10.74 6.30
N THR A 131 -11.26 -10.40 7.04
CA THR A 131 -10.45 -11.38 7.78
C THR A 131 -11.27 -12.08 8.86
N ARG A 132 -12.10 -11.33 9.63
CA ARG A 132 -13.03 -11.94 10.60
C ARG A 132 -14.06 -12.82 9.93
N GLN A 133 -14.68 -12.37 8.84
CA GLN A 133 -15.67 -13.16 8.10
C GLN A 133 -15.09 -14.48 7.56
N LEU A 134 -13.84 -14.47 7.06
CA LEU A 134 -13.17 -15.69 6.65
C LEU A 134 -12.93 -16.64 7.83
N ALA A 135 -12.47 -16.11 8.96
CA ALA A 135 -12.26 -16.92 10.16
C ALA A 135 -13.58 -17.54 10.67
N ASP A 136 -14.67 -16.78 10.68
CA ASP A 136 -16.00 -17.25 11.09
C ASP A 136 -16.53 -18.34 10.14
N ALA A 137 -16.35 -18.16 8.82
CA ALA A 137 -16.73 -19.17 7.83
C ALA A 137 -15.91 -20.46 7.99
N GLN A 138 -14.61 -20.34 8.24
CA GLN A 138 -13.71 -21.46 8.50
C GLN A 138 -14.16 -22.23 9.75
N ALA A 139 -14.47 -21.52 10.84
CA ALA A 139 -14.94 -22.11 12.08
C ALA A 139 -16.27 -22.88 11.91
N LYS A 140 -17.20 -22.35 11.10
CA LYS A 140 -18.46 -23.04 10.77
C LYS A 140 -18.21 -24.33 9.98
N LEU A 141 -17.32 -24.29 9.00
CA LEU A 141 -16.95 -25.46 8.21
C LEU A 141 -16.30 -26.54 9.10
N ASP A 142 -15.38 -26.14 9.98
CA ASP A 142 -14.70 -27.07 10.89
C ASP A 142 -15.69 -27.67 11.90
N LYS A 143 -16.64 -26.87 12.41
CA LYS A 143 -17.72 -27.37 13.26
C LYS A 143 -18.62 -28.37 12.52
N CYS A 144 -19.02 -28.08 11.28
CA CYS A 144 -19.84 -28.99 10.48
C CYS A 144 -19.14 -30.35 10.29
N ARG A 145 -17.83 -30.35 10.04
CA ARG A 145 -17.02 -31.58 9.91
C ARG A 145 -16.90 -32.35 11.21
N GLN A 146 -16.91 -31.68 12.36
CA GLN A 146 -16.93 -32.36 13.67
C GLN A 146 -18.28 -33.02 13.96
N GLU A 147 -19.38 -32.38 13.54
CA GLU A 147 -20.75 -32.89 13.72
C GLU A 147 -21.10 -33.98 12.69
N HIS A 148 -20.41 -34.01 11.55
CA HIS A 148 -20.60 -34.97 10.46
C HIS A 148 -19.24 -35.56 10.01
N PRO A 149 -18.67 -36.54 10.74
CA PRO A 149 -17.39 -37.17 10.37
C PRO A 149 -17.48 -38.10 9.15
#